data_AF-A0A3M1KNE9-F1
#
_entry.id   AF-A0A3M1KNE9-F1
#
_cell.length_a   1.000
_cell.length_b   1.000
_cell.length_c   1.000
_cell.angle_alpha   90.00
_cell.angle_beta   90.00
_cell.angle_gamma   90.00
#
_symmetry.space_group_name_H-M   'P 1'
#
loop_
_entity.id
_entity.type
_entity.pdbx_description
1 polymer ?
#
loop_
_entity_poly.entity_id
_entity_poly.type
_entity_poly.pdbx_seq_one_letter_code
_entity_poly.pdbx_strand_id
1 'polypeptide(L)'
;MHLIFGLALDEEKLLRPRPLEGGVWRVGPAGLLHLLESMLGHTGHREDTDHLRIGRMNRAAAALLQDGGPEWFFRRSFEADPLGTAADLLRRRDELLLAGWDFQPKPQAPLRLQQLAALQERYLREAPPPGIAERWTALLNALQEQTPPFERVEVVEPPELLPPHLQRVLKRLGAQPRPAP
;
A
#
# COMPACT_ATOMS: atom_id res chain seq x y z
N MET A 1 -3.59 24.20 -9.04
CA MET A 1 -2.34 23.45 -8.74
C MET A 1 -2.09 22.40 -9.83
N HIS A 2 -0.84 22.25 -10.27
CA HIS A 2 -0.46 21.25 -11.28
C HIS A 2 0.37 20.14 -10.66
N LEU A 3 -0.03 18.88 -10.88
CA LEU A 3 0.68 17.68 -10.44
C LEU A 3 1.27 16.94 -11.65
N ILE A 4 2.54 16.57 -11.55
CA ILE A 4 3.25 15.68 -12.45
C ILE A 4 3.69 14.47 -11.62
N PHE A 5 3.19 13.30 -12.00
CA PHE A 5 3.53 12.03 -11.39
C PHE A 5 4.46 11.22 -12.30
N GLY A 6 5.46 10.57 -11.72
CA GLY A 6 6.29 9.58 -12.38
C GLY A 6 6.96 8.62 -11.40
N LEU A 7 7.09 7.34 -11.75
CA LEU A 7 7.58 6.31 -10.84
C LEU A 7 8.98 6.59 -10.30
N ALA A 8 9.86 7.15 -11.13
CA ALA A 8 11.23 7.48 -10.77
C ALA A 8 11.40 8.89 -10.17
N LEU A 9 10.33 9.69 -10.06
CA LEU A 9 10.44 11.08 -9.61
C LEU A 9 10.74 11.22 -8.10
N ASP A 10 10.61 10.14 -7.32
CA ASP A 10 11.10 10.12 -5.93
C ASP A 10 12.62 9.85 -5.84
N GLU A 11 13.25 9.31 -6.90
CA GLU A 11 14.69 9.04 -6.94
C GLU A 11 15.53 10.31 -7.14
N GLU A 12 14.88 11.41 -7.56
CA GLU A 12 15.40 12.77 -7.42
C GLU A 12 15.45 13.10 -5.92
N LYS A 13 16.43 12.49 -5.23
CA LYS A 13 16.77 12.75 -3.84
C LYS A 13 16.93 14.25 -3.68
N LEU A 14 15.94 14.91 -3.09
CA LEU A 14 16.06 15.97 -2.10
C LEU A 14 14.68 16.61 -1.89
N LEU A 15 14.21 16.50 -0.65
CA LEU A 15 13.15 17.31 -0.01
C LEU A 15 11.71 16.80 -0.19
N ARG A 16 10.94 17.07 0.87
CA ARG A 16 9.48 16.97 0.90
C ARG A 16 8.91 17.48 -0.41
N PRO A 17 7.79 16.92 -0.91
CA PRO A 17 7.11 17.49 -2.05
C PRO A 17 6.91 18.98 -1.75
N ARG A 18 7.52 19.83 -2.58
CA ARG A 18 7.43 21.28 -2.50
C ARG A 18 7.02 21.72 -3.89
N PRO A 19 6.15 22.72 -4.01
CA PRO A 19 5.89 23.27 -5.32
C PRO A 19 7.21 23.81 -5.87
N LEU A 20 7.52 23.44 -7.10
CA LEU A 20 8.47 24.18 -7.92
C LEU A 20 7.92 25.59 -8.19
N GLU A 21 8.76 26.49 -8.69
CA GLU A 21 8.33 27.82 -9.13
C GLU A 21 7.05 27.71 -9.98
N GLY A 22 5.99 28.42 -9.57
CA GLY A 22 4.70 28.43 -10.27
C GLY A 22 3.63 27.42 -9.81
N GLY A 23 3.79 26.73 -8.67
CA GLY A 23 2.71 25.89 -8.10
C GLY A 23 2.58 24.50 -8.74
N VAL A 24 3.68 24.00 -9.29
CA VAL A 24 3.81 22.68 -9.94
C VAL A 24 4.46 21.68 -8.99
N TRP A 25 3.89 20.50 -8.84
CA TRP A 25 4.38 19.42 -7.99
C TRP A 25 4.90 18.28 -8.85
N ARG A 26 6.18 17.91 -8.68
CA ARG A 26 6.78 16.72 -9.31
C ARG A 26 7.06 15.70 -8.23
N VAL A 27 6.40 14.56 -8.29
CA VAL A 27 6.46 13.55 -7.22
C VAL A 27 6.39 12.14 -7.79
N GLY A 28 7.05 11.20 -7.11
CA GLY A 28 6.79 9.77 -7.30
C GLY A 28 5.77 9.24 -6.30
N PRO A 29 5.68 7.90 -6.14
CA PRO A 29 4.73 7.26 -5.24
C PRO A 29 4.76 7.79 -3.79
N ALA A 30 5.93 7.92 -3.18
CA ALA A 30 6.08 8.39 -1.80
C ALA A 30 5.72 9.88 -1.67
N GLY A 31 6.18 10.71 -2.61
CA GLY A 31 5.82 12.13 -2.64
C GLY A 31 4.32 12.35 -2.85
N LEU A 32 3.68 11.57 -3.73
CA LEU A 32 2.24 11.61 -3.98
C LEU A 32 1.45 11.20 -2.73
N LEU A 33 1.86 10.12 -2.07
CA LEU A 33 1.25 9.65 -0.82
C LEU A 33 1.26 10.78 0.23
N HIS A 34 2.42 11.37 0.49
CA HIS A 34 2.56 12.44 1.50
C HIS A 34 1.76 13.70 1.14
N LEU A 35 1.75 14.07 -0.15
CA LEU A 35 1.01 15.22 -0.65
C LEU A 35 -0.50 15.05 -0.42
N LEU A 36 -1.04 13.89 -0.80
CA LEU A 36 -2.45 13.58 -0.62
C LEU A 36 -2.83 13.45 0.85
N GLU A 37 -1.99 12.81 1.68
CA GLU A 37 -2.20 12.77 3.13
C GLU A 37 -2.28 14.16 3.74
N SER A 38 -1.42 15.08 3.31
CA SER A 38 -1.42 16.47 3.76
C SER A 38 -2.69 17.21 3.35
N MET A 39 -3.15 17.02 2.11
CA MET A 39 -4.36 17.67 1.59
C MET A 39 -5.65 17.13 2.21
N LEU A 40 -5.70 15.84 2.50
CA LEU A 40 -6.90 15.13 2.96
C LEU A 40 -6.93 14.94 4.49
N GLY A 41 -5.95 15.48 5.22
CA GLY A 41 -5.91 15.41 6.68
C GLY A 41 -5.50 14.05 7.26
N HIS A 42 -4.84 13.19 6.48
CA HIS A 42 -4.33 11.87 6.89
C HIS A 42 -2.85 11.92 7.31
N THR A 43 -2.39 13.04 7.87
CA THR A 43 -1.01 13.17 8.35
C THR A 43 -0.83 12.47 9.71
N GLY A 44 0.41 12.06 10.04
CA GLY A 44 0.74 11.51 11.36
C GLY A 44 1.14 10.03 11.39
N HIS A 45 1.28 9.38 10.24
CA HIS A 45 1.85 8.04 10.15
C HIS A 45 3.38 8.06 10.35
N ARG A 46 3.90 7.15 11.20
CA ARG A 46 5.36 7.00 11.38
C ARG A 46 5.96 6.32 10.15
N GLU A 47 7.03 6.88 9.60
CA GLU A 47 7.64 6.43 8.34
C GLU A 47 8.38 5.07 8.44
N ASP A 48 8.63 4.56 9.65
CA ASP A 48 9.30 3.27 9.88
C ASP A 48 8.58 2.46 10.97
N THR A 49 7.63 1.63 10.54
CA THR A 49 6.93 0.69 11.42
C THR A 49 7.04 -0.76 10.96
N ASP A 50 7.82 -1.02 9.90
CA ASP A 50 7.87 -2.34 9.27
C ASP A 50 8.44 -3.40 10.20
N HIS A 51 9.45 -3.07 11.01
CA HIS A 51 9.97 -3.99 12.01
C HIS A 51 8.89 -4.43 13.04
N LEU A 52 8.02 -3.50 13.46
CA LEU A 52 6.89 -3.81 14.35
C LEU A 52 5.84 -4.68 13.64
N ARG A 53 5.55 -4.39 12.37
CA ARG A 53 4.60 -5.13 11.54
C ARG A 53 5.09 -6.55 11.27
N ILE A 54 6.38 -6.74 10.98
CA ILE A 54 7.01 -8.05 10.80
C ILE A 54 6.95 -8.85 12.10
N GLY A 55 7.35 -8.25 13.23
CA GLY A 55 7.25 -8.91 14.54
C GLY A 55 5.80 -9.30 14.89
N ARG A 56 4.82 -8.47 14.50
CA ARG A 56 3.40 -8.78 14.65
C ARG A 56 2.97 -9.95 13.76
N MET A 57 3.35 -9.94 12.49
CA MET A 57 3.05 -11.02 11.54
C MET A 57 3.65 -12.35 12.00
N ASN A 58 4.86 -12.31 12.55
CA ASN A 58 5.52 -13.47 13.13
C ASN A 58 4.71 -14.07 14.29
N ARG A 59 4.24 -13.25 15.24
CA ARG A 59 3.37 -13.72 16.34
C ARG A 59 2.03 -14.25 15.85
N ALA A 60 1.44 -13.62 14.85
CA ALA A 60 0.17 -14.08 14.26
C ALA A 60 0.31 -15.45 13.59
N ALA A 61 1.37 -15.64 12.80
CA ALA A 61 1.68 -16.92 12.17
C ALA A 61 1.99 -18.00 13.21
N ALA A 62 2.80 -17.69 14.23
CA ALA A 62 3.10 -18.63 15.31
C ALA A 62 1.84 -19.09 16.04
N ALA A 63 0.92 -18.17 16.38
CA ALA A 63 -0.34 -18.50 17.03
C ALA A 63 -1.20 -19.44 16.18
N LEU A 64 -1.34 -19.18 14.87
CA LEU A 64 -2.09 -20.07 13.98
C LEU A 64 -1.48 -21.47 13.84
N LEU A 65 -0.17 -21.58 13.92
CA LEU A 65 0.52 -22.89 13.92
C LEU A 65 0.32 -23.63 15.24
N GLN A 66 0.22 -22.92 16.37
CA GLN A 66 0.00 -23.46 17.72
C GLN A 66 -1.46 -23.86 17.99
N ASP A 67 -2.42 -23.06 17.52
CA ASP A 67 -3.87 -23.30 17.71
C ASP A 67 -4.33 -24.61 17.04
N GLY A 68 -3.50 -25.20 16.19
CA GLY A 68 -3.86 -26.33 15.35
C GLY A 68 -4.75 -25.89 14.19
N GLY A 69 -4.85 -26.71 13.15
CA GLY A 69 -5.60 -26.35 11.95
C GLY A 69 -5.20 -27.15 10.73
N PRO A 70 -5.62 -26.70 9.52
CA PRO A 70 -5.18 -27.31 8.27
C PRO A 70 -3.65 -27.19 8.11
N GLU A 71 -3.09 -27.91 7.15
CA GLU A 71 -1.69 -27.69 6.77
C GLU A 71 -1.52 -26.27 6.21
N TRP A 72 -1.04 -25.35 7.05
CA TRP A 72 -0.73 -23.98 6.67
C TRP A 72 0.39 -23.97 5.63
N PHE A 73 0.16 -23.36 4.47
CA PHE A 73 1.11 -23.39 3.35
C PHE A 73 2.50 -22.84 3.71
N PHE A 74 2.59 -21.98 4.73
CA PHE A 74 3.83 -21.36 5.19
C PHE A 74 4.53 -22.12 6.33
N ARG A 75 3.96 -23.24 6.83
CA ARG A 75 4.49 -23.98 7.98
C ARG A 75 5.96 -24.33 7.84
N ARG A 76 6.34 -25.01 6.75
CA ARG A 76 7.72 -25.45 6.51
C ARG A 76 8.71 -24.30 6.42
N SER A 77 8.32 -23.20 5.76
CA SER A 77 9.14 -21.99 5.68
C SER A 77 9.28 -21.33 7.05
N PHE A 78 8.20 -21.28 7.82
CA PHE A 78 8.20 -20.69 9.16
C PHE A 78 9.08 -21.48 10.14
N GLU A 79 9.10 -22.80 10.05
CA GLU A 79 9.98 -23.66 10.85
C GLU A 79 11.46 -23.45 10.50
N ALA A 80 11.78 -23.14 9.24
CA ALA A 80 13.14 -22.88 8.79
C ALA A 80 13.63 -21.45 9.12
N ASP A 81 12.79 -20.44 8.90
CA ASP A 81 13.05 -19.04 9.21
C ASP A 81 11.74 -18.30 9.56
N PRO A 82 11.43 -18.15 10.86
CA PRO A 82 10.22 -17.49 11.31
C PRO A 82 10.14 -16.00 10.92
N LEU A 83 11.27 -15.29 10.94
CA LEU A 83 11.29 -13.84 10.70
C LEU A 83 11.24 -13.54 9.20
N GLY A 84 12.03 -14.23 8.38
CA GLY A 84 11.97 -14.11 6.93
C GLY A 84 10.61 -14.49 6.37
N THR A 85 10.03 -15.59 6.88
CA THR A 85 8.67 -16.00 6.48
C THR A 85 7.63 -14.95 6.86
N ALA A 86 7.72 -14.36 8.05
CA ALA A 86 6.80 -13.29 8.47
C ALA A 86 6.91 -12.04 7.59
N ALA A 87 8.13 -11.64 7.21
CA ALA A 87 8.34 -10.52 6.30
C ALA A 87 7.74 -10.79 4.92
N ASP A 88 7.93 -11.99 4.38
CA ASP A 88 7.33 -12.40 3.10
C ASP A 88 5.80 -12.47 3.14
N LEU A 89 5.23 -12.98 4.25
CA LEU A 89 3.79 -13.02 4.45
C LEU A 89 3.20 -11.60 4.54
N LEU A 90 3.86 -10.69 5.25
CA LEU A 90 3.48 -9.28 5.33
C LEU A 90 3.52 -8.60 3.96
N ARG A 91 4.59 -8.81 3.18
CA ARG A 91 4.71 -8.27 1.83
C ARG A 91 3.58 -8.75 0.91
N ARG A 92 3.28 -10.05 0.91
CA ARG A 92 2.18 -10.62 0.10
C ARG A 92 0.82 -10.06 0.50
N ARG A 93 0.62 -9.88 1.80
CA ARG A 93 -0.59 -9.25 2.34
C ARG A 93 -0.70 -7.79 1.86
N ASP A 94 0.38 -7.02 1.93
CA ASP A 94 0.41 -5.64 1.45
C ASP A 94 0.15 -5.54 -0.06
N GLU A 95 0.73 -6.45 -0.87
CA GLU A 95 0.47 -6.57 -2.30
C GLU A 95 -1.01 -6.83 -2.61
N LEU A 96 -1.63 -7.78 -1.90
CA LEU A 96 -3.05 -8.09 -2.09
C LEU A 96 -3.96 -6.94 -1.66
N LEU A 97 -3.64 -6.26 -0.56
CA LEU A 97 -4.37 -5.09 -0.11
C LEU A 97 -4.28 -3.96 -1.14
N LEU A 98 -3.09 -3.68 -1.66
CA LEU A 98 -2.87 -2.70 -2.72
C LEU A 98 -3.50 -3.12 -4.06
N ALA A 99 -3.68 -4.42 -4.32
CA ALA A 99 -4.45 -4.88 -5.47
C ALA A 99 -5.96 -4.60 -5.31
N GLY A 100 -6.43 -4.38 -4.08
CA GLY A 100 -7.84 -4.12 -3.76
C GLY A 100 -8.59 -5.36 -3.28
N TRP A 101 -7.88 -6.39 -2.81
CA TRP A 101 -8.51 -7.57 -2.22
C TRP A 101 -9.05 -7.25 -0.82
N ASP A 102 -10.26 -7.73 -0.53
CA ASP A 102 -11.03 -7.45 0.69
C ASP A 102 -10.75 -8.43 1.84
N PHE A 103 -9.92 -9.45 1.60
CA PHE A 103 -9.63 -10.55 2.54
C PHE A 103 -10.90 -11.26 3.05
N GLN A 104 -12.01 -11.18 2.31
CA GLN A 104 -13.23 -11.94 2.62
C GLN A 104 -13.09 -13.34 2.01
N PRO A 105 -12.99 -14.41 2.82
CA PRO A 105 -12.82 -15.76 2.30
C PRO A 105 -14.10 -16.20 1.58
N LYS A 106 -14.04 -16.24 0.25
CA LYS A 106 -15.11 -16.83 -0.57
C LYS A 106 -14.95 -18.36 -0.55
N PRO A 107 -16.02 -19.16 -0.41
CA PRO A 107 -15.92 -20.62 -0.38
C PRO A 107 -15.21 -21.23 -1.59
N GLN A 108 -15.26 -20.56 -2.76
CA GLN A 108 -14.62 -20.99 -3.99
C GLN A 108 -13.17 -20.49 -4.15
N ALA A 109 -12.65 -19.69 -3.21
CA ALA A 109 -11.29 -19.18 -3.29
C ALA A 109 -10.28 -20.33 -3.10
N PRO A 110 -9.13 -20.33 -3.80
CA PRO A 110 -8.05 -21.28 -3.54
C PRO A 110 -7.65 -21.32 -2.06
N LEU A 111 -7.31 -22.51 -1.55
CA LEU A 111 -6.94 -22.72 -0.14
C LEU A 111 -5.89 -21.71 0.36
N ARG A 112 -4.91 -21.37 -0.46
CA ARG A 112 -3.86 -20.39 -0.11
C ARG A 112 -4.43 -19.00 0.18
N LEU A 113 -5.43 -18.55 -0.58
CA LEU A 113 -6.10 -17.27 -0.31
C LEU A 113 -6.94 -17.35 0.95
N GLN A 114 -7.66 -18.46 1.18
CA GLN A 114 -8.41 -18.65 2.44
C GLN A 114 -7.47 -18.59 3.65
N GLN A 115 -6.29 -19.22 3.56
CA GLN A 115 -5.28 -19.19 4.62
C GLN A 115 -4.68 -17.80 4.81
N LEU A 116 -4.44 -17.03 3.74
CA LEU A 116 -4.00 -15.64 3.85
C LEU A 116 -5.06 -14.73 4.48
N ALA A 117 -6.36 -14.97 4.20
CA ALA A 117 -7.46 -14.27 4.87
C ALA A 117 -7.51 -14.56 6.37
N ALA A 118 -7.38 -15.82 6.77
CA ALA A 118 -7.32 -16.20 8.19
C ALA A 118 -6.09 -15.60 8.91
N LEU A 119 -4.93 -15.59 8.24
CA LEU A 119 -3.72 -14.94 8.76
C LEU A 119 -3.91 -13.43 8.93
N GLN A 120 -4.53 -12.77 7.95
CA GLN A 120 -4.87 -11.35 8.03
C GLN A 120 -5.77 -11.06 9.23
N GLU A 121 -6.82 -11.86 9.42
CA GLU A 121 -7.73 -11.71 10.56
C GLU A 121 -6.94 -11.77 11.88
N ARG A 122 -6.06 -12.77 12.03
CA ARG A 122 -5.23 -12.92 13.24
C ARG A 122 -4.26 -11.74 13.44
N TYR A 123 -3.64 -11.28 12.36
CA TYR A 123 -2.71 -10.15 12.35
C TYR A 123 -3.36 -8.86 12.87
N LEU A 124 -4.59 -8.57 12.43
CA LEU A 124 -5.32 -7.34 12.76
C LEU A 124 -5.85 -7.27 14.20
N ARG A 125 -5.96 -8.39 14.94
CA ARG A 125 -6.53 -8.42 16.30
C ARG A 125 -5.87 -7.50 17.34
N GLU A 126 -4.63 -7.06 17.13
CA GLU A 126 -3.95 -6.12 18.04
C GLU A 126 -3.57 -4.81 17.34
N ALA A 127 -4.36 -4.38 16.35
CA ALA A 127 -4.26 -3.07 15.71
C ALA A 127 -2.81 -2.67 15.33
N PRO A 128 -2.18 -3.37 14.38
CA PRO A 128 -0.82 -3.05 13.96
C PRO A 128 -0.73 -1.61 13.45
N PRO A 129 0.45 -0.97 13.57
CA PRO A 129 0.63 0.35 12.97
C PRO A 129 0.40 0.28 11.46
N PRO A 130 -0.21 1.34 10.86
CA PRO A 130 -0.52 1.36 9.44
C PRO A 130 0.78 1.42 8.62
N GLY A 131 0.93 0.48 7.68
CA GLY A 131 1.98 0.52 6.68
C GLY A 131 1.57 1.29 5.43
N ILE A 132 2.45 1.29 4.43
CA ILE A 132 2.19 1.96 3.14
C ILE A 132 0.90 1.47 2.49
N ALA A 133 0.61 0.17 2.58
CA ALA A 133 -0.61 -0.41 2.00
C ALA A 133 -1.89 0.12 2.70
N GLU A 134 -1.91 0.19 4.02
CA GLU A 134 -3.01 0.80 4.79
C GLU A 134 -3.21 2.27 4.41
N ARG A 135 -2.12 3.03 4.32
CA ARG A 135 -2.13 4.46 4.02
C ARG A 135 -2.73 4.73 2.65
N TRP A 136 -2.32 3.98 1.62
CA TRP A 136 -2.92 4.06 0.29
C TRP A 136 -4.39 3.68 0.27
N THR A 137 -4.78 2.63 0.99
CA THR A 137 -6.20 2.23 1.08
C THR A 137 -7.03 3.32 1.77
N ALA A 138 -6.53 3.93 2.84
CA ALA A 138 -7.19 5.04 3.52
C ALA A 138 -7.38 6.24 2.59
N LEU A 139 -6.34 6.61 1.82
CA LEU A 139 -6.44 7.68 0.83
C LEU A 139 -7.42 7.35 -0.30
N LEU A 140 -7.40 6.14 -0.83
CA LEU A 140 -8.33 5.71 -1.88
C LEU A 140 -9.79 5.78 -1.42
N ASN A 141 -10.06 5.56 -0.13
CA ASN A 141 -11.38 5.76 0.46
C ASN A 141 -11.70 7.25 0.60
N ALA A 142 -10.78 8.06 1.14
CA ALA A 142 -10.98 9.50 1.28
C ALA A 142 -11.23 10.21 -0.06
N LEU A 143 -10.55 9.79 -1.13
CA LEU A 143 -10.73 10.28 -2.49
C LEU A 143 -12.12 9.98 -3.10
N GLN A 144 -12.95 9.16 -2.44
CA GLN A 144 -14.34 8.96 -2.85
C GLN A 144 -15.24 10.12 -2.41
N GLU A 145 -14.86 10.79 -1.32
CA GLU A 145 -15.66 11.85 -0.69
C GLU A 145 -15.06 13.24 -0.92
N GLN A 146 -13.74 13.31 -1.13
CA GLN A 146 -12.99 14.55 -1.23
C GLN A 146 -12.21 14.59 -2.55
N THR A 147 -12.25 15.74 -3.23
CA THR A 147 -11.47 15.98 -4.44
C THR A 147 -10.34 16.94 -4.11
N PRO A 148 -9.07 16.51 -4.21
CA PRO A 148 -7.94 17.41 -4.04
C PRO A 148 -7.96 18.53 -5.09
N PRO A 149 -7.47 19.74 -4.77
CA PRO A 149 -7.59 20.93 -5.63
C PRO A 149 -6.54 20.97 -6.77
N PHE A 150 -6.38 19.86 -7.50
CA PHE A 150 -5.55 19.82 -8.70
C PHE A 150 -6.34 20.32 -9.91
N GLU A 151 -5.79 21.30 -10.62
CA GLU A 151 -6.32 21.80 -11.89
C GLU A 151 -5.85 20.93 -13.06
N ARG A 152 -4.66 20.34 -12.92
CA ARG A 152 -4.04 19.50 -13.95
C ARG A 152 -3.23 18.41 -13.27
N VAL A 153 -3.41 17.17 -13.74
CA VAL A 153 -2.65 16.01 -13.29
C VAL A 153 -2.11 15.27 -14.51
N GLU A 154 -0.79 15.13 -14.57
CA GLU A 154 -0.08 14.48 -15.67
C GLU A 154 0.70 13.28 -15.16
N VAL A 155 0.71 12.21 -15.97
CA VAL A 155 1.44 10.96 -15.69
C VAL A 155 2.51 10.78 -16.75
N VAL A 156 3.75 10.54 -16.32
CA VAL A 156 4.89 10.31 -17.22
C VAL A 156 4.79 8.92 -17.87
N GLU A 157 4.49 7.88 -17.10
CA GLU A 157 4.40 6.52 -17.62
C GLU A 157 3.02 6.19 -18.20
N PRO A 158 2.95 5.25 -19.16
CA PRO A 158 1.68 4.63 -19.56
C PRO A 158 0.93 4.04 -18.35
N PRO A 159 -0.39 4.24 -18.24
CA PRO A 159 -1.18 3.74 -17.11
C PRO A 159 -1.03 2.24 -16.84
N GLU A 160 -0.80 1.44 -17.88
CA GLU A 160 -0.70 -0.03 -17.80
C GLU A 160 0.56 -0.50 -17.08
N LEU A 161 1.61 0.33 -17.04
CA LEU A 161 2.86 0.04 -16.33
C LEU A 161 2.80 0.41 -14.84
N LEU A 162 1.77 1.15 -14.44
CA LEU A 162 1.63 1.58 -13.05
C LEU A 162 1.06 0.45 -12.19
N PRO A 163 1.49 0.35 -10.91
CA PRO A 163 0.83 -0.50 -9.93
C PRO A 163 -0.68 -0.24 -9.83
N PRO A 164 -1.53 -1.25 -9.59
CA PRO A 164 -2.99 -1.11 -9.63
C PRO A 164 -3.56 -0.03 -8.69
N HIS A 165 -2.97 0.15 -7.50
CA HIS A 165 -3.40 1.20 -6.57
C HIS A 165 -3.14 2.61 -7.12
N LEU A 166 -1.99 2.83 -7.78
CA LEU A 166 -1.65 4.11 -8.40
C LEU A 166 -2.54 4.38 -9.61
N GLN A 167 -2.85 3.37 -10.42
CA GLN A 167 -3.83 3.51 -11.50
C GLN A 167 -5.17 4.03 -10.96
N ARG A 168 -5.67 3.44 -9.86
CA ARG A 168 -6.92 3.88 -9.22
C ARG A 168 -6.84 5.31 -8.68
N VAL A 169 -5.76 5.66 -7.98
CA VAL A 169 -5.55 7.01 -7.44
C VAL A 169 -5.52 8.03 -8.59
N LEU A 170 -4.65 7.83 -9.58
CA LEU A 170 -4.47 8.76 -10.70
C LEU A 170 -5.74 8.89 -11.54
N LYS A 171 -6.48 7.79 -11.75
CA LYS A 171 -7.80 7.84 -12.39
C LYS A 171 -8.78 8.70 -11.61
N ARG A 172 -8.81 8.61 -10.27
CA ARG A 172 -9.65 9.46 -9.41
C ARG A 172 -9.26 10.93 -9.46
N LEU A 173 -7.98 11.21 -9.64
CA LEU A 173 -7.46 12.56 -9.80
C LEU A 173 -7.65 13.14 -11.22
N GLY A 174 -8.24 12.39 -12.15
CA GLY A 174 -8.44 12.84 -13.53
C GLY A 174 -7.14 12.94 -14.34
N ALA A 175 -6.15 12.11 -14.01
CA ALA A 175 -4.83 12.18 -14.60
C ALA A 175 -4.83 11.86 -16.11
N GLN A 176 -3.98 12.57 -16.86
CA GLN A 176 -3.81 12.43 -18.30
C GLN A 176 -2.36 12.06 -18.63
N PRO A 177 -2.11 11.33 -19.73
CA PRO A 177 -0.74 11.10 -20.19
C PRO A 177 -0.04 12.43 -20.48
N ARG A 178 1.20 12.57 -20.00
CA ARG A 178 2.01 13.72 -20.33
C ARG A 178 2.43 13.64 -21.81
N PRO A 179 2.25 14.69 -22.62
CA PRO A 179 2.76 14.70 -23.99
C PRO A 179 4.29 14.54 -23.97
N ALA A 180 4.82 13.77 -24.93
CA ALA A 180 6.26 13.66 -25.14
C ALA A 180 6.86 15.05 -25.42
N PRO A 181 8.11 15.30 -24.97
CA PRO A 181 8.80 16.57 -25.22
C PRO A 181 9.00 16.85 -26.71
#